data_AF-A0A2V4WAC8-F1
#
_entry.id   AF-A0A2V4WAC8-F1
#
_cell.length_a   1.000
_cell.length_b   1.000
_cell.length_c   1.000
_cell.angle_alpha   90.00
_cell.angle_beta   90.00
_cell.angle_gamma   90.00
#
_symmetry.space_group_name_H-M   'P 1'
#
loop_
_entity.id
_entity.type
_entity.pdbx_description
1 polymer ?
#
loop_
_entity_poly.entity_id
_entity_poly.type
_entity_poly.pdbx_seq_one_letter_code
_entity_poly.pdbx_strand_id
1 'polypeptide(L)' 'MSKMVVAKTAWVWTAEAVEQNKYQKLEEGTHVWDNYKKEAPARWLEEGLIREATEKDVPVGQVAFDI' A
#
# COMPACT_ATOMS: atom_id res chain seq x y z
N MET A 1 -10.45 20.22 3.04
CA MET A 1 -10.93 18.88 3.40
C MET A 1 -9.91 17.88 2.88
N SER A 2 -9.36 17.02 3.73
CA SER A 2 -8.49 15.94 3.28
C SER A 2 -9.36 14.94 2.51
N LYS A 3 -9.18 14.83 1.20
CA LYS A 3 -9.85 13.79 0.41
C LYS A 3 -9.19 12.46 0.77
N MET A 4 -10.00 11.49 1.16
CA MET A 4 -9.58 10.12 1.42
C MET A 4 -10.01 9.23 0.25
N VAL A 5 -9.17 8.27 -0.10
CA VAL A 5 -9.37 7.31 -1.19
C VAL A 5 -9.36 5.90 -0.63
N VAL A 6 -10.36 5.13 -1.04
CA VAL A 6 -10.52 3.73 -0.62
C VAL A 6 -9.86 2.83 -1.66
N ALA A 7 -8.92 2.00 -1.22
CA ALA A 7 -8.32 0.95 -2.05
C ALA A 7 -9.30 -0.20 -2.25
N LYS A 8 -9.27 -0.83 -3.42
CA LYS A 8 -10.02 -2.08 -3.65
C LYS A 8 -9.46 -3.24 -2.84
N THR A 9 -8.13 -3.31 -2.73
CA THR A 9 -7.40 -4.38 -2.04
C THR A 9 -6.77 -3.85 -0.76
N ALA A 10 -5.64 -3.15 -0.89
CA ALA A 10 -4.94 -2.46 0.16
C ALA A 10 -3.99 -1.42 -0.44
N TRP A 11 -3.64 -0.40 0.34
CA TRP A 11 -2.56 0.52 0.01
C TRP A 11 -1.20 -0.06 0.42
N VAL A 12 -0.20 0.06 -0.45
CA VAL A 12 1.19 -0.34 -0.20
C VAL A 12 2.13 0.83 -0.46
N TRP A 13 3.26 0.84 0.24
CA TRP A 13 4.31 1.84 0.04
C TRP A 13 5.03 1.64 -1.30
N THR A 14 5.34 2.73 -1.98
CA THR A 14 6.21 2.75 -3.17
C THR A 14 7.68 2.87 -2.76
N ALA A 15 8.62 2.52 -3.66
CA ALA A 15 10.04 2.80 -3.43
C ALA A 15 10.29 4.27 -3.08
N GLU A 16 9.58 5.21 -3.73
CA GLU A 16 9.76 6.63 -3.46
C GLU A 16 9.38 7.00 -2.02
N ALA A 17 8.28 6.45 -1.49
CA ALA A 17 7.92 6.65 -0.09
C ALA A 17 8.92 6.01 0.87
N VAL A 18 9.47 4.86 0.52
CA VAL A 18 10.50 4.19 1.32
C VAL A 18 11.79 5.02 1.37
N GLU A 19 12.22 5.57 0.23
CA GLU A 19 13.40 6.45 0.15
C GLU A 19 13.21 7.77 0.90
N GLN A 20 12.01 8.34 0.83
CA GLN A 20 11.67 9.55 1.58
C GLN A 20 11.52 9.28 3.07
N ASN A 21 10.98 8.12 3.45
CA ASN A 21 10.76 7.77 4.84
C ASN A 21 12.02 7.18 5.49
N LYS A 22 12.97 8.06 5.79
CA LYS A 22 14.23 7.71 6.48
C LYS A 22 14.06 7.26 7.94
N TYR A 23 12.85 7.35 8.49
CA TYR A 23 12.58 7.12 9.91
C TYR A 23 12.05 5.72 10.23
N GLN A 24 11.52 4.99 9.25
CA GLN A 24 11.00 3.63 9.45
C GLN A 24 11.57 2.68 8.41
N LYS A 25 11.82 1.43 8.82
CA LYS A 25 12.12 0.33 7.89
C LYS A 25 10.84 -0.03 7.13
N LEU A 26 10.45 0.82 6.20
CA LEU A 26 9.44 0.48 5.20
C LEU A 26 10.13 -0.24 4.05
N GLU A 27 9.45 -1.22 3.47
CA GLU A 27 9.89 -1.89 2.26
C GLU A 27 8.84 -1.65 1.16
N GLU A 28 9.28 -1.53 -0.09
CA GLU A 28 8.36 -1.35 -1.21
C GLU A 28 7.39 -2.55 -1.29
N GLY A 29 6.12 -2.28 -1.57
CA GLY A 29 5.09 -3.32 -1.64
C GLY A 29 4.59 -3.78 -0.27
N THR A 30 5.18 -3.30 0.82
CA THR A 30 4.65 -3.51 2.17
C THR A 30 3.38 -2.70 2.35
N HIS A 31 2.37 -3.29 3.00
CA HIS A 31 1.16 -2.57 3.38
C HIS A 31 1.49 -1.29 4.17
N VAL A 32 0.74 -0.24 3.87
CA VAL A 32 0.73 0.97 4.70
C VAL A 32 0.23 0.63 6.11
N TRP A 33 0.39 1.57 7.05
CA TRP A 33 -0.09 1.38 8.42
C TRP A 33 -1.55 0.92 8.45
N ASP A 34 -1.89 0.06 9.41
CA ASP A 34 -3.17 -0.68 9.44
C ASP A 34 -4.39 0.25 9.36
N ASN A 35 -4.34 1.42 10.00
CA ASN A 35 -5.37 2.46 9.93
C ASN A 35 -5.60 3.01 8.52
N TYR A 36 -4.60 2.97 7.65
CA TYR A 36 -4.65 3.49 6.29
C TYR A 36 -4.66 2.39 5.22
N LYS A 37 -4.68 1.12 5.62
CA LYS A 37 -4.59 -0.01 4.70
C LYS A 37 -5.72 -0.02 3.67
N LYS A 38 -6.94 0.33 4.09
CA LYS A 38 -8.11 0.44 3.19
C LYS A 38 -8.39 1.84 2.72
N GLU A 39 -8.16 2.85 3.55
CA GLU A 39 -8.48 4.23 3.24
C GLU A 39 -7.28 5.11 3.54
N ALA A 40 -6.77 5.81 2.53
CA ALA A 40 -5.59 6.66 2.66
C ALA A 40 -5.87 8.06 2.10
N PRO A 41 -5.10 9.09 2.49
CA PRO A 41 -5.21 10.41 1.88
C PRO A 41 -4.95 10.36 0.37
N ALA A 42 -5.83 10.96 -0.43
CA ALA A 42 -5.68 11.08 -1.89
C ALA A 42 -4.34 11.72 -2.28
N ARG A 43 -3.90 12.66 -1.46
CA ARG A 43 -2.61 13.34 -1.61
C ARG A 43 -1.43 12.35 -1.68
N TRP A 44 -1.44 11.26 -0.90
CA TRP A 44 -0.36 10.27 -0.94
C TRP A 44 -0.34 9.50 -2.25
N LEU A 45 -1.51 9.26 -2.85
CA LEU A 45 -1.62 8.65 -4.17
C LEU A 45 -1.15 9.62 -5.26
N GLU A 46 -1.56 10.89 -5.17
CA GLU A 46 -1.17 11.96 -6.11
C GLU A 46 0.34 12.26 -6.05
N GLU A 47 0.94 12.23 -4.86
CA GLU A 47 2.38 12.39 -4.64
C GLU A 47 3.17 11.10 -4.94
N GLY A 48 2.52 9.99 -5.33
CA GLY A 48 3.21 8.74 -5.67
C GLY A 48 3.82 8.00 -4.47
N LEU A 49 3.43 8.35 -3.24
CA LEU A 49 3.92 7.73 -2.00
C LEU A 49 3.28 6.34 -1.76
N ILE A 50 2.05 6.15 -2.22
CA ILE A 50 1.34 4.88 -2.08
C ILE A 50 0.82 4.42 -3.44
N ARG A 51 0.70 3.11 -3.62
CA ARG A 51 0.00 2.49 -4.75
C ARG A 51 -0.95 1.42 -4.27
N GLU A 52 -1.93 1.07 -5.11
CA GLU A 52 -2.82 -0.04 -4.82
C GLU A 52 -2.02 -1.36 -4.91
N ALA A 53 -2.26 -2.26 -3.97
CA ALA A 53 -1.63 -3.57 -3.93
C ALA A 53 -2.05 -4.37 -5.16
N THR A 54 -1.07 -4.91 -5.87
CA THR A 54 -1.30 -5.81 -7.00
C THR A 54 -1.26 -7.26 -6.53
N GLU A 55 -1.72 -8.20 -7.37
CA GLU A 55 -1.63 -9.64 -7.08
C GLU A 55 -0.21 -10.12 -6.73
N LYS A 56 0.83 -9.42 -7.18
CA LYS A 56 2.23 -9.71 -6.83
C LYS A 56 2.60 -9.30 -5.41
N ASP A 57 1.89 -8.35 -4.83
CA ASP A 57 2.06 -7.88 -3.45
C ASP A 57 1.26 -8.74 -2.46
N VAL A 58 0.38 -9.60 -2.96
CA VAL A 58 -0.30 -10.63 -2.18
C VAL A 58 0.68 -11.79 -2.02
N PRO A 59 1.05 -12.20 -0.80
CA PRO A 59 1.94 -13.33 -0.62
C PRO A 59 1.33 -14.55 -1.33
N VAL A 60 2.08 -15.10 -2.28
CA VAL A 60 1.77 -16.34 -3.01
C VAL A 60 1.72 -17.49 -1.99
N GLY A 61 0.55 -17.63 -1.37
CA GLY A 61 0.29 -18.61 -0.31
C GLY A 61 -1.20 -18.78 -0.02
N GLN A 62 -2.06 -17.97 -0.65
CA GLN A 62 -3.50 -18.14 -0.62
C GLN A 62 -4.05 -18.52 -2.01
N VAL A 63 -3.31 -19.37 -2.74
CA VAL A 63 -3.98 -20.29 -3.65
C VAL A 63 -4.58 -21.36 -2.76
N ALA A 64 -5.87 -21.20 -2.45
CA ALA A 64 -6.65 -22.32 -1.96
C ALA A 64 -6.44 -23.45 -2.97
N PHE A 65 -5.87 -24.56 -2.50
CA PHE A 65 -5.94 -25.83 -3.19
C PHE A 65 -7.42 -26.15 -3.39
N ASP A 66 -7.92 -25.88 -4.59
CA ASP A 66 -9.13 -26.51 -5.10
C ASP A 66 -8.74 -27.08 -6.45
N ILE A 67 -8.42 -28.38 -6.42
CA ILE A 67 -8.61 -29.45 -7.42
C ILE A 67 -7.72 -30.64 -7.04
#